data_AF-A0AAN6KLF2-F1
#
_entry.id   AF-A0AAN6KLF2-F1
#
_cell.length_a   1.000
_cell.length_b   1.000
_cell.length_c   1.000
_cell.angle_alpha   90.00
_cell.angle_beta   90.00
_cell.angle_gamma   90.00
#
_symmetry.space_group_name_H-M   'P 1'
#
loop_
_entity.id
_entity.type
_entity.pdbx_description
1 polymer ?
#
loop_
_entity_poly.entity_id
_entity_poly.type
_entity_poly.pdbx_seq_one_letter_code
_entity_poly.pdbx_strand_id
1 'polypeptide(L)'
;MVAPAAGSNLKPGQMVFGCASPSPLAAGALREYAVMETTGVVAAPEGVEARTLAASGIGASAAYQSIVPYVKPGDHVLINGGSGGVGVYSIQVAKAAGCEVTATCSTPNVELCRSLGADHVIDYRKQDVLETLKEGGQRFAHVVDNVGSQWDLVWRSHEYTKPGASIAYLGVEPTFGFAWNLMKVHVWPSALGGARRKFANLSVVPVNSKLEQLGAWMKDGKIKPVFDSVWPMEKASEAFRKLQTGRAKGKLVIDVASGSRNNYNEDIDDEGTIWFSESNAEEAVLTQLSRLEQEGLLRRGGGTADSASHANVRPPAPSRFLDLGTGNGHLLFALREEDEEGSFWSGEMIGVDYSESSISLARRIAAERQVDTETVRFEQWDLLAESPQPSWLRDGFDVVLDKGTFDAISLMPYAEGSRHPCDVYREKIVPLVKPGHFLCITVCNWVKEELLDWLAPAGGQLRYYAEAKYPTFTFGGQTGQSIVTLTLRRVTAESE
;
A
#
# COMPACT_ATOMS: atom_id res chain seq x y z
N MET A 1 -1.98 14.61 6.88
CA MET A 1 -2.03 15.84 7.73
C MET A 1 -0.66 16.49 7.69
N VAL A 2 -0.55 17.82 7.79
CA VAL A 2 0.75 18.52 7.70
C VAL A 2 1.27 19.01 9.07
N ALA A 3 2.57 18.90 9.28
CA ALA A 3 3.33 19.65 10.28
C ALA A 3 4.11 20.76 9.55
N PRO A 4 3.65 22.03 9.58
CA PRO A 4 4.25 23.09 8.77
C PRO A 4 5.63 23.51 9.28
N ALA A 5 6.55 23.76 8.35
CA ALA A 5 7.82 24.43 8.65
C ALA A 5 7.59 25.92 9.03
N ALA A 6 8.56 26.52 9.72
CA ALA A 6 8.54 27.95 10.03
C ALA A 6 8.41 28.80 8.73
N GLY A 7 7.47 29.74 8.72
CA GLY A 7 7.19 30.59 7.55
C GLY A 7 6.24 29.97 6.50
N SER A 8 5.71 28.77 6.75
CA SER A 8 4.64 28.20 5.92
C SER A 8 3.29 28.86 6.18
N ASN A 9 2.48 29.03 5.14
CA ASN A 9 1.10 29.51 5.24
C ASN A 9 0.09 28.40 5.63
N LEU A 10 0.56 27.16 5.80
CA LEU A 10 -0.26 26.01 6.19
C LEU A 10 -0.39 25.91 7.72
N LYS A 11 -1.48 25.29 8.18
CA LYS A 11 -1.74 25.08 9.62
C LYS A 11 -1.42 23.64 10.05
N PRO A 12 -0.93 23.42 11.28
CA PRO A 12 -0.77 22.07 11.81
C PRO A 12 -2.07 21.27 11.73
N GLY A 13 -1.99 20.01 11.31
CA GLY A 13 -3.17 19.16 11.14
C GLY A 13 -4.06 19.51 9.95
N GLN A 14 -3.63 20.43 9.07
CA GLN A 14 -4.39 20.71 7.85
C GLN A 14 -4.24 19.57 6.84
N MET A 15 -5.33 19.23 6.15
CA MET A 15 -5.27 18.36 4.98
C MET A 15 -4.64 19.12 3.81
N VAL A 16 -3.71 18.48 3.12
CA VAL A 16 -2.91 19.08 2.06
C VAL A 16 -2.82 18.12 0.89
N PHE A 17 -2.51 18.67 -0.28
CA PHE A 17 -2.21 17.86 -1.45
C PHE A 17 -1.19 18.55 -2.33
N GLY A 18 -0.56 17.79 -3.22
CA GLY A 18 0.53 18.31 -4.00
C GLY A 18 1.29 17.27 -4.80
N CYS A 19 2.47 17.65 -5.22
CA CYS A 19 3.42 16.80 -5.93
C CYS A 19 4.79 16.94 -5.27
N ALA A 20 5.41 15.81 -4.94
CA ALA A 20 6.81 15.80 -4.52
C ALA A 20 7.72 16.35 -5.63
N SER A 21 8.89 16.84 -5.22
CA SER A 21 9.87 17.40 -6.14
C SER A 21 10.18 16.40 -7.28
N PRO A 22 10.24 16.86 -8.54
CA PRO A 22 10.57 16.00 -9.67
C PRO A 22 12.05 15.58 -9.69
N SER A 23 12.85 16.03 -8.71
CA SER A 23 14.24 15.61 -8.58
C SER A 23 14.34 14.10 -8.34
N PRO A 24 15.16 13.36 -9.10
CA PRO A 24 15.39 11.94 -8.85
C PRO A 24 16.10 11.68 -7.51
N LEU A 25 16.64 12.72 -6.87
CA LEU A 25 17.23 12.67 -5.52
C LEU A 25 16.19 12.93 -4.41
N ALA A 26 14.98 13.38 -4.75
CA ALA A 26 13.93 13.60 -3.78
C ALA A 26 13.24 12.28 -3.41
N ALA A 27 12.96 12.10 -2.12
CA ALA A 27 12.21 10.93 -1.65
C ALA A 27 10.73 11.01 -2.12
N GLY A 28 10.18 9.87 -2.55
CA GLY A 28 8.82 9.75 -3.12
C GLY A 28 7.68 9.93 -2.11
N ALA A 29 6.43 9.68 -2.52
CA ALA A 29 5.24 9.87 -1.67
C ALA A 29 4.62 8.56 -1.14
N LEU A 30 5.16 7.39 -1.50
CA LEU A 30 4.72 6.08 -1.01
C LEU A 30 5.33 5.79 0.37
N ARG A 31 4.82 6.47 1.39
CA ARG A 31 5.24 6.39 2.80
C ARG A 31 4.22 7.11 3.67
N GLU A 32 4.15 6.75 4.95
CA GLU A 32 3.21 7.37 5.90
C GLU A 32 3.51 8.85 6.14
N TYR A 33 4.80 9.22 6.14
CA TYR A 33 5.26 10.60 6.35
C TYR A 33 6.28 11.01 5.28
N ALA A 34 6.10 12.21 4.73
CA ALA A 34 7.01 12.78 3.74
C ALA A 34 7.43 14.20 4.14
N VAL A 35 8.73 14.49 4.04
CA VAL A 35 9.24 15.86 4.11
C VAL A 35 9.13 16.47 2.71
N MET A 36 8.49 17.62 2.63
CA MET A 36 8.24 18.34 1.38
C MET A 36 8.68 19.80 1.51
N GLU A 37 9.07 20.39 0.38
CA GLU A 37 9.25 21.82 0.28
C GLU A 37 7.91 22.55 0.42
N THR A 38 7.95 23.83 0.80
CA THR A 38 6.75 24.68 0.84
C THR A 38 6.18 24.94 -0.56
N THR A 39 6.99 24.71 -1.60
CA THR A 39 6.59 24.65 -3.00
C THR A 39 6.17 23.24 -3.41
N GLY A 40 5.02 23.13 -4.08
CA GLY A 40 4.46 21.85 -4.51
C GLY A 40 3.45 21.24 -3.55
N VAL A 41 3.09 21.93 -2.47
CA VAL A 41 2.07 21.50 -1.51
C VAL A 41 1.15 22.67 -1.18
N VAL A 42 -0.15 22.44 -1.25
CA VAL A 42 -1.17 23.45 -0.95
C VAL A 42 -2.25 22.88 -0.05
N ALA A 43 -3.04 23.75 0.57
CA ALA A 43 -4.20 23.36 1.34
C ALA A 43 -5.18 22.56 0.47
N ALA A 44 -5.73 21.49 1.02
CA ALA A 44 -6.81 20.76 0.37
C ALA A 44 -8.04 21.67 0.25
N PRO A 45 -8.67 21.72 -0.94
CA PRO A 45 -9.97 22.37 -1.07
C PRO A 45 -11.01 21.66 -0.17
N GLU A 46 -11.84 22.46 0.47
CA GLU A 46 -12.91 21.97 1.33
C GLU A 46 -13.88 21.06 0.57
N GLY A 47 -14.25 19.93 1.17
CA GLY A 47 -15.21 18.97 0.61
C GLY A 47 -14.63 17.98 -0.40
N VAL A 48 -13.32 18.06 -0.72
CA VAL A 48 -12.68 17.09 -1.62
C VAL A 48 -11.98 15.99 -0.82
N GLU A 49 -12.30 14.74 -1.16
CA GLU A 49 -11.77 13.56 -0.47
C GLU A 49 -10.25 13.39 -0.65
N ALA A 50 -9.59 12.85 0.38
CA ALA A 50 -8.14 12.60 0.40
C ALA A 50 -7.69 11.72 -0.78
N ARG A 51 -8.44 10.69 -1.11
CA ARG A 51 -8.15 9.78 -2.24
C ARG A 51 -8.14 10.51 -3.58
N THR A 52 -9.09 11.44 -3.76
CA THR A 52 -9.18 12.27 -4.96
C THR A 52 -7.98 13.19 -5.10
N LEU A 53 -7.56 13.80 -3.99
CA LEU A 53 -6.41 14.68 -3.92
C LEU A 53 -5.10 13.92 -4.22
N ALA A 54 -4.92 12.75 -3.60
CA ALA A 54 -3.74 11.89 -3.77
C ALA A 54 -3.56 11.42 -5.22
N ALA A 55 -4.65 11.04 -5.90
CA ALA A 55 -4.60 10.59 -7.29
C ALA A 55 -4.34 11.71 -8.30
N SER A 56 -4.48 12.97 -7.90
CA SER A 56 -4.46 14.12 -8.81
C SER A 56 -3.10 14.78 -8.96
N GLY A 57 -2.27 14.78 -7.91
CA GLY A 57 -1.03 15.56 -7.80
C GLY A 57 -0.23 15.74 -9.10
N ILE A 58 0.49 14.70 -9.54
CA ILE A 58 1.36 14.79 -10.74
C ILE A 58 0.56 14.81 -12.06
N GLY A 59 -0.49 13.98 -12.18
CA GLY A 59 -1.21 13.78 -13.44
C GLY A 59 -2.01 15.02 -13.84
N ALA A 60 -2.74 15.61 -12.89
CA ALA A 60 -3.48 16.84 -13.11
C ALA A 60 -2.53 18.03 -13.33
N SER A 61 -1.40 18.08 -12.62
CA SER A 61 -0.37 19.11 -12.85
C SER A 61 0.23 19.04 -14.25
N ALA A 62 0.51 17.83 -14.76
CA ALA A 62 1.00 17.62 -16.12
C ALA A 62 -0.04 18.05 -17.18
N ALA A 63 -1.30 17.71 -16.96
CA ALA A 63 -2.40 18.14 -17.83
C ALA A 63 -2.57 19.67 -17.83
N TYR A 64 -2.60 20.30 -16.65
CA TYR A 64 -2.73 21.75 -16.54
C TYR A 64 -1.61 22.48 -17.27
N GLN A 65 -0.36 22.09 -17.01
CA GLN A 65 0.81 22.76 -17.54
C GLN A 65 1.01 22.51 -19.03
N SER A 66 0.56 21.36 -19.55
CA SER A 66 0.61 21.07 -20.98
C SER A 66 -0.50 21.74 -21.78
N ILE A 67 -1.61 22.16 -21.16
CA ILE A 67 -2.79 22.67 -21.89
C ILE A 67 -2.98 24.17 -21.67
N VAL A 68 -3.21 24.59 -20.41
CA VAL A 68 -3.72 25.93 -20.09
C VAL A 68 -2.85 27.07 -20.66
N PRO A 69 -1.50 26.99 -20.65
CA PRO A 69 -0.67 28.05 -21.23
C PRO A 69 -0.74 28.18 -22.76
N TYR A 70 -1.28 27.18 -23.46
CA TYR A 70 -1.20 27.04 -24.92
C TYR A 70 -2.55 27.21 -25.63
N VAL A 71 -3.64 27.39 -24.89
CA VAL A 71 -5.00 27.38 -25.43
C VAL A 71 -5.82 28.58 -24.95
N LYS A 72 -6.89 28.88 -25.68
CA LYS A 72 -7.93 29.84 -25.29
C LYS A 72 -9.31 29.16 -25.36
N PRO A 73 -10.32 29.68 -24.64
CA PRO A 73 -11.70 29.21 -24.82
C PRO A 73 -12.11 29.22 -26.29
N GLY A 74 -12.76 28.15 -26.75
CA GLY A 74 -13.14 27.92 -28.14
C GLY A 74 -12.07 27.28 -29.02
N ASP A 75 -10.83 27.09 -28.53
CA ASP A 75 -9.84 26.30 -29.26
C ASP A 75 -10.19 24.81 -29.28
N HIS A 76 -9.75 24.12 -30.34
CA HIS A 76 -9.87 22.67 -30.45
C HIS A 76 -8.52 22.02 -30.12
N VAL A 77 -8.51 21.12 -29.14
CA VAL A 77 -7.32 20.42 -28.63
C VAL A 77 -7.38 18.94 -28.96
N LEU A 78 -6.27 18.39 -29.46
CA LEU A 78 -6.09 16.94 -29.61
C LEU A 78 -5.39 16.37 -28.38
N ILE A 79 -5.96 15.31 -27.82
CA ILE A 79 -5.38 14.57 -26.68
C ILE A 79 -5.12 13.14 -27.13
N ASN A 80 -3.86 12.83 -27.42
CA ASN A 80 -3.45 11.46 -27.71
C ASN A 80 -3.35 10.66 -26.39
N GLY A 81 -3.99 9.49 -26.33
CA GLY A 81 -4.00 8.64 -25.13
C GLY A 81 -4.94 9.13 -24.03
N GLY A 82 -6.17 9.49 -24.38
CA GLY A 82 -7.15 10.13 -23.49
C GLY A 82 -7.60 9.30 -22.28
N SER A 83 -7.41 7.97 -22.28
CA SER A 83 -7.78 7.09 -21.16
C SER A 83 -6.63 6.76 -20.19
N GLY A 84 -5.43 7.28 -20.45
CA GLY A 84 -4.24 7.04 -19.62
C GLY A 84 -4.20 7.89 -18.35
N GLY A 85 -3.21 7.66 -17.49
CA GLY A 85 -3.10 8.33 -16.18
C GLY A 85 -3.02 9.87 -16.22
N VAL A 86 -2.49 10.45 -17.30
CA VAL A 86 -2.55 11.91 -17.54
C VAL A 86 -3.71 12.26 -18.45
N GLY A 87 -3.99 11.45 -19.48
CA GLY A 87 -5.03 11.69 -20.48
C GLY A 87 -6.42 11.95 -19.88
N VAL A 88 -6.79 11.23 -18.83
CA VAL A 88 -8.09 11.43 -18.15
C VAL A 88 -8.20 12.84 -17.54
N TYR A 89 -7.10 13.41 -17.07
CA TYR A 89 -7.06 14.80 -16.62
C TYR A 89 -6.95 15.78 -17.78
N SER A 90 -6.19 15.44 -18.83
CA SER A 90 -6.05 16.30 -20.01
C SER A 90 -7.40 16.65 -20.63
N ILE A 91 -8.30 15.66 -20.78
CA ILE A 91 -9.65 15.90 -21.32
C ILE A 91 -10.38 16.93 -20.46
N GLN A 92 -10.47 16.67 -19.16
CA GLN A 92 -11.21 17.51 -18.23
C GLN A 92 -10.60 18.91 -18.10
N VAL A 93 -9.27 19.04 -18.07
CA VAL A 93 -8.57 20.33 -18.04
C VAL A 93 -8.84 21.13 -19.30
N ALA A 94 -8.80 20.52 -20.49
CA ALA A 94 -9.12 21.22 -21.73
C ALA A 94 -10.58 21.69 -21.74
N LYS A 95 -11.52 20.88 -21.26
CA LYS A 95 -12.92 21.29 -21.11
C LYS A 95 -13.10 22.41 -20.08
N ALA A 96 -12.43 22.34 -18.94
CA ALA A 96 -12.44 23.40 -17.93
C ALA A 96 -11.83 24.71 -18.45
N ALA A 97 -10.89 24.64 -19.40
CA ALA A 97 -10.35 25.79 -20.14
C ALA A 97 -11.26 26.30 -21.27
N GLY A 98 -12.42 25.67 -21.50
CA GLY A 98 -13.40 26.07 -22.51
C GLY A 98 -13.09 25.57 -23.92
N CYS A 99 -12.28 24.53 -24.08
CA CYS A 99 -11.91 23.98 -25.38
C CYS A 99 -12.91 22.93 -25.90
N GLU A 100 -12.90 22.73 -27.22
CA GLU A 100 -13.37 21.51 -27.87
C GLU A 100 -12.25 20.44 -27.83
N VAL A 101 -12.59 19.19 -27.59
CA VAL A 101 -11.63 18.12 -27.34
C VAL A 101 -11.86 16.94 -28.27
N THR A 102 -10.83 16.58 -29.04
CA THR A 102 -10.71 15.26 -29.66
C THR A 102 -9.75 14.42 -28.84
N ALA A 103 -10.17 13.24 -28.41
CA ALA A 103 -9.30 12.28 -27.71
C ALA A 103 -9.05 11.02 -28.56
N THR A 104 -7.87 10.42 -28.44
CA THR A 104 -7.62 9.07 -29.00
C THR A 104 -7.64 8.04 -27.87
N CYS A 105 -8.22 6.87 -28.10
CA CYS A 105 -8.18 5.76 -27.16
C CYS A 105 -8.46 4.42 -27.88
N SER A 106 -8.36 3.31 -27.15
CA SER A 106 -8.84 2.02 -27.66
C SER A 106 -10.36 1.89 -27.49
N THR A 107 -10.98 1.02 -28.29
CA THR A 107 -12.41 0.70 -28.25
C THR A 107 -13.03 0.61 -26.85
N PRO A 108 -12.44 -0.12 -25.87
CA PRO A 108 -13.05 -0.28 -24.55
C PRO A 108 -13.11 1.00 -23.71
N ASN A 109 -12.41 2.06 -24.12
CA ASN A 109 -12.28 3.31 -23.38
C ASN A 109 -12.99 4.49 -24.06
N VAL A 110 -13.72 4.25 -25.16
CA VAL A 110 -14.40 5.31 -25.91
C VAL A 110 -15.44 6.03 -25.05
N GLU A 111 -16.32 5.28 -24.36
CA GLU A 111 -17.33 5.85 -23.48
C GLU A 111 -16.71 6.55 -22.27
N LEU A 112 -15.57 6.03 -21.76
CA LEU A 112 -14.82 6.71 -20.70
C LEU A 112 -14.38 8.11 -21.19
N CYS A 113 -13.71 8.21 -22.32
CA CYS A 113 -13.27 9.51 -22.84
C CYS A 113 -14.44 10.48 -23.09
N ARG A 114 -15.58 9.99 -23.61
CA ARG A 114 -16.80 10.81 -23.78
C ARG A 114 -17.36 11.32 -22.45
N SER A 115 -17.48 10.43 -21.45
CA SER A 115 -17.97 10.81 -20.11
C SER A 115 -17.06 11.81 -19.39
N LEU A 116 -15.78 11.89 -19.75
CA LEU A 116 -14.84 12.89 -19.25
C LEU A 116 -14.94 14.23 -19.99
N GLY A 117 -15.74 14.29 -21.06
CA GLY A 117 -16.04 15.50 -21.83
C GLY A 117 -15.37 15.58 -23.20
N ALA A 118 -14.77 14.51 -23.72
CA ALA A 118 -14.29 14.52 -25.10
C ALA A 118 -15.47 14.65 -26.07
N ASP A 119 -15.46 15.68 -26.91
CA ASP A 119 -16.49 15.94 -27.92
C ASP A 119 -16.37 14.93 -29.07
N HIS A 120 -15.13 14.56 -29.43
CA HIS A 120 -14.83 13.56 -30.45
C HIS A 120 -13.87 12.50 -29.89
N VAL A 121 -14.04 11.25 -30.30
CA VAL A 121 -13.14 10.16 -29.92
C VAL A 121 -12.71 9.37 -31.15
N ILE A 122 -11.40 9.23 -31.32
CA ILE A 122 -10.78 8.41 -32.37
C ILE A 122 -10.40 7.06 -31.74
N ASP A 123 -11.09 6.00 -32.15
CA ASP A 123 -10.77 4.63 -31.76
C ASP A 123 -9.66 4.08 -32.64
N TYR A 124 -8.42 4.12 -32.14
CA TYR A 124 -7.25 3.71 -32.92
C TYR A 124 -7.24 2.22 -33.29
N ARG A 125 -8.14 1.40 -32.73
CA ARG A 125 -8.30 -0.02 -33.13
C ARG A 125 -9.18 -0.19 -34.37
N LYS A 126 -9.95 0.84 -34.74
CA LYS A 126 -10.89 0.80 -35.88
C LYS A 126 -10.44 1.66 -37.05
N GLN A 127 -9.65 2.68 -36.79
CA GLN A 127 -9.22 3.64 -37.80
C GLN A 127 -7.79 4.11 -37.53
N ASP A 128 -7.08 4.46 -38.61
CA ASP A 128 -5.78 5.09 -38.49
C ASP A 128 -5.92 6.50 -37.92
N VAL A 129 -5.18 6.79 -36.85
CA VAL A 129 -5.28 8.06 -36.14
C VAL A 129 -4.86 9.22 -37.04
N LEU A 130 -3.73 9.08 -37.73
CA LEU A 130 -3.16 10.16 -38.50
C LEU A 130 -4.00 10.48 -39.73
N GLU A 131 -4.48 9.48 -40.47
CA GLU A 131 -5.38 9.70 -41.61
C GLU A 131 -6.69 10.35 -41.17
N THR A 132 -7.31 9.88 -40.07
CA THR A 132 -8.51 10.51 -39.50
C THR A 132 -8.27 11.99 -39.19
N LEU A 133 -7.12 12.32 -38.59
CA LEU A 133 -6.79 13.69 -38.23
C LEU A 133 -6.65 14.60 -39.46
N LYS A 134 -6.08 14.09 -40.56
CA LYS A 134 -5.91 14.83 -41.82
C LYS A 134 -7.22 15.09 -42.54
N GLU A 135 -8.09 14.09 -42.60
CA GLU A 135 -9.45 14.24 -43.15
C GLU A 135 -10.21 15.36 -42.45
N GLY A 136 -9.91 15.56 -41.16
CA GLY A 136 -10.44 16.64 -40.36
C GLY A 136 -9.90 18.04 -40.63
N GLY A 137 -8.83 18.17 -41.42
CA GLY A 137 -8.15 19.42 -41.76
C GLY A 137 -7.38 20.07 -40.60
N GLN A 138 -6.82 21.26 -40.84
CA GLN A 138 -6.00 22.01 -39.90
C GLN A 138 -6.83 22.73 -38.82
N ARG A 139 -7.45 21.98 -37.91
CA ARG A 139 -8.37 22.53 -36.90
C ARG A 139 -7.81 22.60 -35.48
N PHE A 140 -6.78 21.82 -35.16
CA PHE A 140 -6.26 21.74 -33.80
C PHE A 140 -5.32 22.91 -33.50
N ALA A 141 -5.64 23.69 -32.45
CA ALA A 141 -4.78 24.78 -31.98
C ALA A 141 -3.62 24.28 -31.11
N HIS A 142 -3.80 23.12 -30.47
CA HIS A 142 -2.80 22.50 -29.61
C HIS A 142 -2.96 20.98 -29.58
N VAL A 143 -1.86 20.27 -29.33
CA VAL A 143 -1.81 18.82 -29.22
C VAL A 143 -1.11 18.43 -27.93
N VAL A 144 -1.68 17.49 -27.18
CA VAL A 144 -1.05 16.85 -26.03
C VAL A 144 -0.86 15.37 -26.33
N ASP A 145 0.40 14.91 -26.37
CA ASP A 145 0.73 13.52 -26.60
C ASP A 145 1.13 12.81 -25.29
N ASN A 146 0.21 12.00 -24.74
CA ASN A 146 0.46 11.20 -23.55
C ASN A 146 0.99 9.79 -23.87
N VAL A 147 1.06 9.40 -25.14
CA VAL A 147 1.47 8.04 -25.56
C VAL A 147 2.96 8.00 -25.81
N GLY A 148 3.51 9.01 -26.50
CA GLY A 148 4.96 9.19 -26.56
C GLY A 148 5.73 8.28 -27.51
N SER A 149 5.04 7.46 -28.33
CA SER A 149 5.68 6.52 -29.25
C SER A 149 5.41 6.79 -30.74
N GLN A 150 4.43 7.64 -31.08
CA GLN A 150 3.98 7.88 -32.46
C GLN A 150 4.51 9.19 -33.02
N TRP A 151 5.80 9.20 -33.38
CA TRP A 151 6.48 10.40 -33.87
C TRP A 151 5.89 10.99 -35.16
N ASP A 152 5.18 10.21 -35.96
CA ASP A 152 4.49 10.73 -37.15
C ASP A 152 3.43 11.78 -36.81
N LEU A 153 2.79 11.69 -35.63
CA LEU A 153 1.92 12.75 -35.13
C LEU A 153 2.70 14.07 -34.98
N VAL A 154 3.96 14.00 -34.54
CA VAL A 154 4.82 15.18 -34.41
C VAL A 154 5.27 15.71 -35.78
N TRP A 155 5.82 14.85 -36.63
CA TRP A 155 6.36 15.23 -37.95
C TRP A 155 5.29 15.78 -38.87
N ARG A 156 4.12 15.14 -38.87
CA ARG A 156 3.00 15.44 -39.76
C ARG A 156 1.92 16.29 -39.09
N SER A 157 2.20 16.82 -37.90
CA SER A 157 1.34 17.73 -37.15
C SER A 157 0.78 18.87 -37.97
N HIS A 158 1.57 19.42 -38.90
CA HIS A 158 1.15 20.51 -39.76
C HIS A 158 -0.01 20.16 -40.69
N GLU A 159 -0.33 18.88 -40.92
CA GLU A 159 -1.44 18.46 -41.79
C GLU A 159 -2.80 18.56 -41.07
N TYR A 160 -2.81 18.53 -39.73
CA TYR A 160 -4.04 18.57 -38.93
C TYR A 160 -4.09 19.71 -37.89
N THR A 161 -2.98 20.41 -37.65
CA THR A 161 -2.94 21.55 -36.72
C THR A 161 -2.95 22.89 -37.45
N LYS A 162 -3.58 23.89 -36.83
CA LYS A 162 -3.56 25.29 -37.27
C LYS A 162 -2.12 25.80 -37.38
N PRO A 163 -1.83 26.76 -38.28
CA PRO A 163 -0.56 27.47 -38.27
C PRO A 163 -0.25 28.06 -36.88
N GLY A 164 0.98 27.87 -36.39
CA GLY A 164 1.40 28.37 -35.08
C GLY A 164 1.07 27.47 -33.89
N ALA A 165 0.34 26.36 -34.09
CA ALA A 165 0.06 25.39 -33.05
C ALA A 165 1.35 24.79 -32.44
N SER A 166 1.21 24.37 -31.18
CA SER A 166 2.24 23.64 -30.44
C SER A 166 1.84 22.20 -30.17
N ILE A 167 2.84 21.37 -29.90
CA ILE A 167 2.68 19.99 -29.46
C ILE A 167 3.40 19.87 -28.12
N ALA A 168 2.64 19.58 -27.07
CA ALA A 168 3.17 19.19 -25.78
C ALA A 168 3.33 17.67 -25.74
N TYR A 169 4.55 17.21 -25.51
CA TYR A 169 4.88 15.79 -25.50
C TYR A 169 5.16 15.34 -24.07
N LEU A 170 4.34 14.44 -23.54
CA LEU A 170 4.38 13.98 -22.14
C LEU A 170 4.81 12.52 -22.01
N GLY A 171 4.53 11.68 -23.01
CA GLY A 171 5.03 10.31 -23.01
C GLY A 171 6.54 10.30 -23.26
N VAL A 172 7.34 9.95 -22.25
CA VAL A 172 8.80 9.86 -22.38
C VAL A 172 9.21 8.41 -22.15
N GLU A 173 9.85 7.82 -23.15
CA GLU A 173 10.50 6.52 -23.01
C GLU A 173 12.01 6.73 -23.06
N PRO A 174 12.79 6.29 -22.06
CA PRO A 174 14.23 6.55 -21.98
C PRO A 174 15.03 5.65 -22.93
N THR A 175 14.71 5.70 -24.23
CA THR A 175 15.37 4.94 -25.28
C THR A 175 16.26 5.83 -26.13
N PHE A 176 17.31 5.25 -26.72
CA PHE A 176 18.15 5.94 -27.69
C PHE A 176 17.34 6.50 -28.87
N GLY A 177 16.34 5.72 -29.34
CA GLY A 177 15.43 6.14 -30.40
C GLY A 177 14.64 7.39 -30.04
N PHE A 178 14.13 7.50 -28.81
CA PHE A 178 13.46 8.70 -28.32
C PHE A 178 14.41 9.91 -28.32
N ALA A 179 15.61 9.79 -27.73
CA ALA A 179 16.59 10.86 -27.68
C ALA A 179 17.00 11.35 -29.09
N TRP A 180 17.20 10.41 -30.02
CA TRP A 180 17.52 10.72 -31.41
C TRP A 180 16.38 11.47 -32.12
N ASN A 181 15.12 11.03 -31.93
CA ASN A 181 13.97 11.73 -32.50
C ASN A 181 13.78 13.12 -31.90
N LEU A 182 13.94 13.26 -30.59
CA LEU A 182 13.85 14.56 -29.91
C LEU A 182 14.90 15.55 -30.44
N MET A 183 16.14 15.09 -30.63
CA MET A 183 17.21 15.88 -31.26
C MET A 183 16.80 16.33 -32.67
N LYS A 184 16.31 15.40 -33.51
CA LYS A 184 15.85 15.74 -34.87
C LYS A 184 14.71 16.76 -34.86
N VAL A 185 13.79 16.72 -33.91
CA VAL A 185 12.68 17.69 -33.84
C VAL A 185 13.21 19.11 -33.63
N HIS A 186 14.28 19.27 -32.86
CA HIS A 186 14.84 20.58 -32.53
C HIS A 186 15.83 21.10 -33.57
N VAL A 187 16.57 20.20 -34.23
CA VAL A 187 17.71 20.57 -35.07
C VAL A 187 17.42 20.41 -36.57
N TRP A 188 16.51 19.50 -36.97
CA TRP A 188 16.29 19.19 -38.37
C TRP A 188 15.42 20.27 -39.07
N PRO A 189 15.89 20.90 -40.16
CA PRO A 189 15.15 21.97 -40.81
C PRO A 189 13.80 21.51 -41.36
N SER A 190 12.75 22.31 -41.16
CA SER A 190 11.39 22.06 -41.67
C SER A 190 11.31 21.90 -43.20
N ALA A 191 12.23 22.56 -43.93
CA ALA A 191 12.33 22.43 -45.39
C ALA A 191 12.84 21.04 -45.84
N LEU A 192 13.57 20.33 -44.98
CA LEU A 192 14.12 19.00 -45.23
C LEU A 192 13.27 17.89 -44.57
N GLY A 193 11.98 18.17 -44.32
CA GLY A 193 11.06 17.22 -43.69
C GLY A 193 11.10 17.22 -42.15
N GLY A 194 11.74 18.22 -41.52
CA GLY A 194 11.72 18.39 -40.07
C GLY A 194 10.35 18.82 -39.54
N ALA A 195 10.18 18.78 -38.22
CA ALA A 195 8.94 19.17 -37.56
C ALA A 195 8.59 20.63 -37.91
N ARG A 196 7.31 20.87 -38.23
CA ARG A 196 6.81 22.18 -38.69
C ARG A 196 6.00 22.93 -37.63
N ARG A 197 5.90 22.37 -36.42
CA ARG A 197 5.16 22.92 -35.29
C ARG A 197 6.08 23.02 -34.08
N LYS A 198 5.77 23.95 -33.19
CA LYS A 198 6.57 24.16 -31.98
C LYS A 198 6.44 22.94 -31.09
N PHE A 199 7.59 22.42 -30.65
CA PHE A 199 7.64 21.32 -29.70
C PHE A 199 7.83 21.88 -28.29
N ALA A 200 6.89 21.60 -27.40
CA ALA A 200 6.96 22.02 -26.01
C ALA A 200 7.49 20.85 -25.16
N ASN A 201 8.78 20.92 -24.81
CA ASN A 201 9.36 20.04 -23.79
C ASN A 201 8.80 20.45 -22.43
N LEU A 202 7.88 19.65 -21.88
CA LEU A 202 7.26 19.97 -20.60
C LEU A 202 7.92 19.19 -19.46
N SER A 203 8.66 19.90 -18.62
CA SER A 203 8.96 19.42 -17.27
C SER A 203 7.88 19.92 -16.32
N VAL A 204 7.23 19.00 -15.61
CA VAL A 204 6.19 19.38 -14.63
C VAL A 204 6.87 20.03 -13.43
N VAL A 205 6.65 21.33 -13.25
CA VAL A 205 7.19 22.07 -12.11
C VAL A 205 6.12 22.19 -11.03
N PRO A 206 6.44 21.88 -9.76
CA PRO A 206 5.53 22.12 -8.64
C PRO A 206 5.33 23.63 -8.43
N VAL A 207 4.14 24.15 -8.78
CA VAL A 207 3.79 25.57 -8.61
C VAL A 207 2.46 25.66 -7.86
N ASN A 208 2.47 26.31 -6.69
CA ASN A 208 1.34 26.35 -5.77
C ASN A 208 0.08 26.95 -6.40
N SER A 209 0.19 28.05 -7.13
CA SER A 209 -0.98 28.69 -7.79
C SER A 209 -1.67 27.78 -8.81
N LYS A 210 -0.93 26.88 -9.47
CA LYS A 210 -1.49 25.89 -10.39
C LYS A 210 -2.20 24.77 -9.63
N LEU A 211 -1.63 24.32 -8.52
CA LEU A 211 -2.26 23.34 -7.62
C LEU A 211 -3.54 23.90 -7.00
N GLU A 212 -3.54 25.17 -6.57
CA GLU A 212 -4.73 25.85 -6.05
C GLU A 212 -5.85 25.90 -7.09
N GLN A 213 -5.53 26.25 -8.34
CA GLN A 213 -6.52 26.24 -9.43
C GLN A 213 -7.07 24.83 -9.71
N LEU A 214 -6.21 23.81 -9.68
CA LEU A 214 -6.63 22.42 -9.79
C LEU A 214 -7.55 22.02 -8.63
N GLY A 215 -7.23 22.43 -7.40
CA GLY A 215 -8.06 22.21 -6.22
C GLY A 215 -9.43 22.88 -6.35
N ALA A 216 -9.48 24.11 -6.86
CA ALA A 216 -10.74 24.80 -7.13
C ALA A 216 -11.59 24.05 -8.18
N TRP A 217 -10.97 23.57 -9.26
CA TRP A 217 -11.67 22.76 -10.26
C TRP A 217 -12.13 21.39 -9.74
N MET A 218 -11.41 20.78 -8.80
CA MET A 218 -11.88 19.57 -8.11
C MET A 218 -13.08 19.87 -7.22
N LYS A 219 -13.04 20.98 -6.46
CA LYS A 219 -14.17 21.42 -5.62
C LYS A 219 -15.43 21.69 -6.44
N ASP A 220 -15.27 22.30 -7.61
CA ASP A 220 -16.38 22.56 -8.55
C ASP A 220 -16.87 21.29 -9.28
N GLY A 221 -16.24 20.13 -9.07
CA GLY A 221 -16.55 18.89 -9.79
C GLY A 221 -16.15 18.89 -11.27
N LYS A 222 -15.38 19.88 -11.73
CA LYS A 222 -14.91 20.00 -13.13
C LYS A 222 -13.80 19.01 -13.46
N ILE A 223 -13.02 18.61 -12.45
CA ILE A 223 -11.95 17.64 -12.59
C ILE A 223 -12.10 16.58 -11.49
N LYS A 224 -12.10 15.32 -11.91
CA LYS A 224 -12.04 14.16 -11.03
C LYS A 224 -11.08 13.11 -11.55
N PRO A 225 -10.39 12.36 -10.67
CA PRO A 225 -9.64 11.18 -11.06
C PRO A 225 -10.56 10.12 -11.67
N VAL A 226 -9.97 9.28 -12.52
CA VAL A 226 -10.53 7.98 -12.87
C VAL A 226 -9.72 6.94 -12.11
N PHE A 227 -10.33 6.29 -11.14
CA PHE A 227 -9.69 5.22 -10.37
C PHE A 227 -9.80 3.91 -11.14
N ASP A 228 -8.67 3.23 -11.30
CA ASP A 228 -8.64 1.85 -11.79
C ASP A 228 -8.78 0.89 -10.60
N SER A 229 -7.95 1.10 -9.57
CA SER A 229 -7.96 0.30 -8.34
C SER A 229 -7.22 1.03 -7.23
N VAL A 230 -7.55 0.67 -5.99
CA VAL A 230 -6.89 1.12 -4.77
C VAL A 230 -6.17 -0.08 -4.16
N TRP A 231 -4.93 0.11 -3.75
CA TRP A 231 -4.07 -0.93 -3.24
C TRP A 231 -3.51 -0.50 -1.89
N PRO A 232 -3.45 -1.39 -0.89
CA PRO A 232 -2.74 -1.09 0.34
C PRO A 232 -1.22 -0.97 0.05
N MET A 233 -0.48 -0.25 0.90
CA MET A 233 0.96 0.00 0.73
C MET A 233 1.78 -1.28 0.59
N GLU A 234 1.38 -2.34 1.29
CA GLU A 234 1.99 -3.66 1.28
C GLU A 234 1.94 -4.27 -0.13
N LYS A 235 0.85 -4.02 -0.85
CA LYS A 235 0.64 -4.49 -2.24
C LYS A 235 1.09 -3.48 -3.30
N ALA A 236 1.87 -2.46 -2.93
CA ALA A 236 2.38 -1.49 -3.90
C ALA A 236 3.15 -2.16 -5.05
N SER A 237 3.93 -3.21 -4.76
CA SER A 237 4.67 -3.97 -5.79
C SER A 237 3.73 -4.58 -6.85
N GLU A 238 2.57 -5.07 -6.43
CA GLU A 238 1.56 -5.67 -7.31
C GLU A 238 0.87 -4.60 -8.16
N ALA A 239 0.56 -3.46 -7.55
CA ALA A 239 0.03 -2.30 -8.25
C ALA A 239 1.02 -1.84 -9.35
N PHE A 240 2.33 -1.81 -9.06
CA PHE A 240 3.34 -1.52 -10.07
C PHE A 240 3.42 -2.59 -11.17
N ARG A 241 3.33 -3.88 -10.83
CA ARG A 241 3.23 -4.97 -11.83
C ARG A 241 2.02 -4.75 -12.76
N LYS A 242 0.85 -4.42 -12.22
CA LYS A 242 -0.34 -4.08 -13.01
C LYS A 242 -0.08 -2.87 -13.91
N LEU A 243 0.53 -1.81 -13.37
CA LEU A 243 0.87 -0.61 -14.14
C LEU A 243 1.77 -0.92 -15.34
N GLN A 244 2.78 -1.77 -15.15
CA GLN A 244 3.73 -2.18 -16.20
C GLN A 244 3.05 -2.91 -17.37
N THR A 245 1.89 -3.54 -17.16
CA THR A 245 1.14 -4.17 -18.26
C THR A 245 0.56 -3.16 -19.26
N GLY A 246 0.50 -1.87 -18.91
CA GLY A 246 -0.13 -0.82 -19.71
C GLY A 246 -1.67 -0.92 -19.78
N ARG A 247 -2.29 -1.81 -18.98
CA ARG A 247 -3.74 -2.07 -19.00
C ARG A 247 -4.53 -1.28 -17.95
N ALA A 248 -3.86 -0.54 -17.07
CA ALA A 248 -4.52 0.28 -16.06
C ALA A 248 -5.32 1.43 -16.70
N LYS A 249 -6.54 1.67 -16.22
CA LYS A 249 -7.43 2.75 -16.69
C LYS A 249 -7.38 3.94 -15.75
N GLY A 250 -6.65 5.00 -16.12
CA GLY A 250 -6.50 6.17 -15.26
C GLY A 250 -5.47 5.94 -14.14
N LYS A 251 -5.90 5.93 -12.88
CA LYS A 251 -5.03 5.99 -11.70
C LYS A 251 -5.15 4.74 -10.82
N LEU A 252 -4.01 4.13 -10.54
CA LEU A 252 -3.83 3.24 -9.38
C LEU A 252 -3.50 4.13 -8.17
N VAL A 253 -4.15 3.88 -7.04
CA VAL A 253 -3.89 4.58 -5.78
C VAL A 253 -3.29 3.61 -4.80
N ILE A 254 -2.23 4.04 -4.12
CA ILE A 254 -1.69 3.32 -2.97
C ILE A 254 -2.21 4.01 -1.71
N ASP A 255 -2.93 3.28 -0.88
CA ASP A 255 -3.32 3.72 0.44
C ASP A 255 -2.17 3.46 1.41
N VAL A 256 -1.60 4.55 1.91
CA VAL A 256 -0.47 4.53 2.85
C VAL A 256 -0.92 4.64 4.31
N ALA A 257 -2.22 4.80 4.57
CA ALA A 257 -2.79 4.98 5.89
C ALA A 257 -3.69 3.81 6.32
N SER A 258 -4.05 2.91 5.40
CA SER A 258 -4.91 1.75 5.65
C SER A 258 -4.28 0.73 6.60
N GLY A 259 -2.95 0.62 6.64
CA GLY A 259 -2.25 -0.25 7.60
C GLY A 259 -2.44 0.15 9.07
N SER A 260 -2.85 1.40 9.35
CA SER A 260 -2.95 1.91 10.73
C SER A 260 -4.32 2.49 11.12
N ARG A 261 -5.26 2.78 10.21
CA ARG A 261 -6.51 3.47 10.62
C ARG A 261 -7.86 3.09 10.00
N ASN A 262 -7.99 2.36 8.90
CA ASN A 262 -9.31 2.14 8.26
C ASN A 262 -9.47 0.75 7.61
N ASN A 263 -9.32 -0.32 8.38
CA ASN A 263 -9.68 -1.69 7.93
C ASN A 263 -11.18 -2.01 8.08
N TYR A 264 -12.03 -1.03 8.38
CA TYR A 264 -13.38 -1.31 8.84
C TYR A 264 -14.35 -0.30 8.24
N ASN A 265 -14.87 -0.61 7.05
CA ASN A 265 -16.22 -0.31 6.56
C ASN A 265 -16.20 -0.18 5.04
N GLU A 266 -16.59 -1.25 4.32
CA GLU A 266 -17.52 -1.17 3.17
C GLU A 266 -17.83 -2.55 2.56
N ASP A 267 -17.02 -3.59 2.82
CA ASP A 267 -17.27 -4.95 2.32
C ASP A 267 -17.63 -5.93 3.45
N ILE A 268 -18.82 -6.53 3.38
CA ILE A 268 -19.32 -7.53 4.35
C ILE A 268 -18.46 -8.81 4.30
N ASP A 269 -17.84 -9.11 3.16
CA ASP A 269 -16.98 -10.28 2.96
C ASP A 269 -15.48 -10.01 3.23
N ASP A 270 -15.11 -8.81 3.70
CA ASP A 270 -13.72 -8.49 4.03
C ASP A 270 -13.36 -9.04 5.43
N GLU A 271 -12.53 -10.08 5.45
CA GLU A 271 -11.94 -10.67 6.66
C GLU A 271 -10.76 -9.83 7.20
N GLY A 272 -10.42 -8.70 6.57
CA GLY A 272 -9.30 -7.86 6.95
C GLY A 272 -7.94 -8.43 6.55
N THR A 273 -6.87 -7.76 6.98
CA THR A 273 -5.49 -8.11 6.58
C THR A 273 -4.93 -9.26 7.42
N ILE A 274 -4.52 -10.36 6.75
CA ILE A 274 -3.70 -11.40 7.35
C ILE A 274 -2.23 -10.97 7.26
N TRP A 275 -1.66 -10.51 8.37
CA TRP A 275 -0.27 -10.07 8.42
C TRP A 275 0.70 -11.19 8.02
N PHE A 276 1.69 -10.85 7.19
CA PHE A 276 2.73 -11.74 6.64
C PHE A 276 2.26 -12.95 5.82
N SER A 277 1.04 -12.95 5.28
CA SER A 277 0.53 -14.03 4.43
C SER A 277 1.44 -14.32 3.22
N GLU A 278 2.05 -13.29 2.63
CA GLU A 278 2.96 -13.41 1.48
C GLU A 278 4.33 -14.05 1.83
N SER A 279 4.69 -14.09 3.12
CA SER A 279 5.96 -14.67 3.61
C SER A 279 5.78 -16.06 4.23
N ASN A 280 4.58 -16.62 4.15
CA ASN A 280 4.22 -17.92 4.73
C ASN A 280 4.48 -18.03 6.24
N ALA A 281 4.38 -16.90 6.95
CA ALA A 281 4.71 -16.82 8.38
C ALA A 281 3.81 -17.69 9.25
N GLU A 282 2.53 -17.78 8.89
CA GLU A 282 1.57 -18.59 9.62
C GLU A 282 1.90 -20.08 9.53
N GLU A 283 2.13 -20.60 8.32
CA GLU A 283 2.56 -21.99 8.14
C GLU A 283 3.88 -22.27 8.86
N ALA A 284 4.80 -21.31 8.88
CA ALA A 284 6.06 -21.41 9.61
C ALA A 284 5.84 -21.50 11.14
N VAL A 285 4.92 -20.70 11.70
CA VAL A 285 4.53 -20.77 13.12
C VAL A 285 3.87 -22.11 13.42
N LEU A 286 2.89 -22.54 12.62
CA LEU A 286 2.21 -23.83 12.78
C LEU A 286 3.20 -25.00 12.73
N THR A 287 4.17 -24.96 11.81
CA THR A 287 5.24 -25.96 11.70
C THR A 287 6.10 -26.01 12.96
N GLN A 288 6.44 -24.86 13.55
CA GLN A 288 7.19 -24.81 14.81
C GLN A 288 6.38 -25.40 15.98
N LEU A 289 5.08 -25.12 16.04
CA LEU A 289 4.21 -25.64 17.09
C LEU A 289 4.04 -27.17 16.99
N SER A 290 3.85 -27.70 15.78
CA SER A 290 3.82 -29.15 15.53
C SER A 290 5.15 -29.82 15.90
N ARG A 291 6.29 -29.15 15.67
CA ARG A 291 7.58 -29.66 16.12
C ARG A 291 7.68 -29.72 17.65
N LEU A 292 7.22 -28.67 18.35
CA LEU A 292 7.20 -28.67 19.83
C LEU A 292 6.27 -29.74 20.40
N GLU A 293 5.16 -30.05 19.72
CA GLU A 293 4.30 -31.19 20.06
C GLU A 293 5.03 -32.53 19.89
N GLN A 294 5.72 -32.74 18.76
CA GLN A 294 6.51 -33.96 18.51
C GLN A 294 7.64 -34.14 19.54
N GLU A 295 8.20 -33.04 20.04
CA GLU A 295 9.18 -33.03 21.13
C GLU A 295 8.54 -33.29 22.51
N GLY A 296 7.20 -33.43 22.59
CA GLY A 296 6.44 -33.69 23.81
C GLY A 296 6.25 -32.46 24.71
N LEU A 297 6.53 -31.26 24.18
CA LEU A 297 6.54 -29.99 24.91
C LEU A 297 5.19 -29.26 24.81
N LEU A 298 4.39 -29.55 23.78
CA LEU A 298 3.01 -29.06 23.60
C LEU A 298 2.05 -30.23 23.33
N ARG A 299 0.74 -29.98 23.45
CA ARG A 299 -0.32 -31.00 23.32
C ARG A 299 -1.57 -30.45 22.62
N ARG A 300 -1.96 -31.03 21.48
CA ARG A 300 -3.21 -30.72 20.78
C ARG A 300 -4.47 -31.10 21.56
N GLY A 301 -4.44 -32.23 22.26
CA GLY A 301 -5.58 -32.77 23.01
C GLY A 301 -6.54 -33.56 22.12
N GLY A 302 -6.95 -34.75 22.57
CA GLY A 302 -7.75 -35.68 21.75
C GLY A 302 -7.02 -36.92 21.22
N GLY A 303 -5.95 -37.41 21.88
CA GLY A 303 -5.44 -38.74 21.58
C GLY A 303 -6.50 -39.80 21.90
N THR A 304 -6.78 -40.70 20.96
CA THR A 304 -7.57 -41.91 21.23
C THR A 304 -7.00 -42.62 22.45
N ALA A 305 -7.88 -43.00 23.36
CA ALA A 305 -7.55 -43.76 24.54
C ALA A 305 -7.19 -45.21 24.17
N ASP A 306 -6.18 -45.43 23.33
CA ASP A 306 -5.69 -46.76 22.95
C ASP A 306 -4.15 -46.78 22.99
N SER A 307 -3.60 -46.81 24.21
CA SER A 307 -2.36 -47.53 24.60
C SER A 307 -1.72 -46.96 25.87
N ALA A 308 -2.43 -46.99 26.99
CA ALA A 308 -1.77 -46.96 28.30
C ALA A 308 -2.62 -47.69 29.35
N SER A 309 -2.61 -49.02 29.29
CA SER A 309 -2.80 -49.80 30.50
C SER A 309 -1.67 -49.41 31.48
N HIS A 310 -2.05 -49.11 32.72
CA HIS A 310 -1.19 -48.78 33.86
C HIS A 310 -0.78 -47.32 34.06
N ALA A 311 -1.71 -46.48 34.51
CA ALA A 311 -1.62 -45.72 35.78
C ALA A 311 -2.79 -44.74 35.88
N ASN A 312 -3.28 -44.50 37.10
CA ASN A 312 -4.41 -43.63 37.43
C ASN A 312 -4.05 -42.12 37.31
N VAL A 313 -3.31 -41.74 36.27
CA VAL A 313 -2.85 -40.36 36.03
C VAL A 313 -3.76 -39.75 34.97
N ARG A 314 -4.51 -38.71 35.33
CA ARG A 314 -5.29 -37.94 34.35
C ARG A 314 -4.34 -37.47 33.24
N PRO A 315 -4.70 -37.62 31.95
CA PRO A 315 -3.90 -37.07 30.87
C PRO A 315 -3.71 -35.57 31.12
N PRO A 316 -2.48 -35.04 30.97
CA PRO A 316 -2.22 -33.61 31.11
C PRO A 316 -3.08 -32.80 30.15
N ALA A 317 -3.50 -31.62 30.59
CA ALA A 317 -4.41 -30.75 29.85
C ALA A 317 -3.83 -30.35 28.47
N PRO A 318 -4.68 -30.09 27.46
CA PRO A 318 -4.25 -29.53 26.19
C PRO A 318 -3.59 -28.15 26.37
N SER A 319 -2.67 -27.80 25.46
CA SER A 319 -1.92 -26.54 25.51
C SER A 319 -2.82 -25.32 25.30
N ARG A 320 -2.63 -24.28 26.10
CA ARG A 320 -3.31 -22.98 26.01
C ARG A 320 -2.50 -21.97 25.20
N PHE A 321 -3.20 -21.20 24.37
CA PHE A 321 -2.60 -20.20 23.50
C PHE A 321 -3.10 -18.79 23.79
N LEU A 322 -2.20 -17.82 23.71
CA LEU A 322 -2.51 -16.39 23.69
C LEU A 322 -1.99 -15.80 22.38
N ASP A 323 -2.79 -15.04 21.66
CA ASP A 323 -2.38 -14.33 20.44
C ASP A 323 -2.43 -12.82 20.65
N LEU A 324 -1.26 -12.18 20.66
CA LEU A 324 -1.08 -10.75 20.92
C LEU A 324 -1.26 -9.94 19.63
N GLY A 325 -2.18 -8.98 19.67
CA GLY A 325 -2.58 -8.21 18.49
C GLY A 325 -3.22 -9.10 17.44
N THR A 326 -4.19 -9.89 17.89
CA THR A 326 -4.83 -10.98 17.11
C THR A 326 -5.49 -10.48 15.82
N GLY A 327 -5.79 -9.18 15.70
CA GLY A 327 -6.38 -8.59 14.51
C GLY A 327 -7.72 -9.24 14.20
N ASN A 328 -7.78 -9.98 13.09
CA ASN A 328 -8.98 -10.70 12.65
C ASN A 328 -9.12 -12.12 13.24
N GLY A 329 -8.17 -12.57 14.08
CA GLY A 329 -8.19 -13.89 14.72
C GLY A 329 -7.71 -15.05 13.84
N HIS A 330 -7.23 -14.79 12.63
CA HIS A 330 -6.90 -15.81 11.64
C HIS A 330 -5.95 -16.90 12.14
N LEU A 331 -4.91 -16.52 12.89
CA LEU A 331 -3.94 -17.47 13.43
C LEU A 331 -4.56 -18.46 14.43
N LEU A 332 -5.50 -17.99 15.25
CA LEU A 332 -6.23 -18.87 16.18
C LEU A 332 -7.21 -19.78 15.45
N PHE A 333 -7.81 -19.31 14.36
CA PHE A 333 -8.65 -20.17 13.52
C PHE A 333 -7.84 -21.26 12.84
N ALA A 334 -6.67 -20.93 12.27
CA ALA A 334 -5.76 -21.90 11.67
C ALA A 334 -5.26 -22.95 12.68
N LEU A 335 -5.06 -22.58 13.94
CA LEU A 335 -4.75 -23.55 15.01
C LEU A 335 -5.92 -24.47 15.36
N ARG A 336 -7.15 -23.99 15.19
CA ARG A 336 -8.37 -24.75 15.49
C ARG A 336 -8.75 -25.71 14.37
N GLU A 337 -8.31 -25.44 13.14
CA GLU A 337 -8.56 -26.31 11.99
C GLU A 337 -7.89 -27.69 12.16
N GLU A 338 -8.57 -28.73 11.68
CA GLU A 338 -8.03 -30.09 11.64
C GLU A 338 -6.90 -30.16 10.62
N ASP A 339 -5.77 -30.75 11.02
CA ASP A 339 -4.69 -31.08 10.08
C ASP A 339 -5.04 -32.28 9.19
N GLU A 340 -4.15 -32.63 8.28
CA GLU A 340 -4.35 -33.75 7.34
C GLU A 340 -4.56 -35.10 8.04
N GLU A 341 -4.16 -35.24 9.31
CA GLU A 341 -4.33 -36.44 10.14
C GLU A 341 -5.60 -36.38 11.00
N GLY A 342 -6.41 -35.32 10.88
CA GLY A 342 -7.63 -35.10 11.65
C GLY A 342 -7.38 -34.63 13.09
N SER A 343 -6.18 -34.12 13.38
CA SER A 343 -5.78 -33.62 14.69
C SER A 343 -5.84 -32.09 14.74
N PHE A 344 -6.33 -31.52 15.84
CA PHE A 344 -6.46 -30.07 16.01
C PHE A 344 -6.11 -29.63 17.43
N TRP A 345 -5.73 -28.36 17.60
CA TRP A 345 -5.43 -27.83 18.93
C TRP A 345 -6.72 -27.55 19.70
N SER A 346 -7.09 -28.46 20.60
CA SER A 346 -8.32 -28.41 21.41
C SER A 346 -8.26 -27.46 22.61
N GLY A 347 -7.07 -27.06 23.06
CA GLY A 347 -6.88 -26.23 24.25
C GLY A 347 -7.44 -24.81 24.13
N GLU A 348 -7.58 -24.13 25.26
CA GLU A 348 -8.15 -22.77 25.30
C GLU A 348 -7.25 -21.77 24.56
N MET A 349 -7.85 -20.96 23.69
CA MET A 349 -7.18 -19.95 22.89
C MET A 349 -7.81 -18.58 23.18
N ILE A 350 -6.96 -17.58 23.41
CA ILE A 350 -7.40 -16.22 23.68
C ILE A 350 -6.67 -15.27 22.72
N GLY A 351 -7.41 -14.57 21.88
CA GLY A 351 -6.91 -13.48 21.05
C GLY A 351 -7.14 -12.15 21.73
N VAL A 352 -6.11 -11.31 21.80
CA VAL A 352 -6.21 -9.97 22.40
C VAL A 352 -5.78 -8.88 21.42
N ASP A 353 -6.45 -7.74 21.48
CA ASP A 353 -6.14 -6.57 20.68
C ASP A 353 -6.56 -5.31 21.46
N TYR A 354 -5.82 -4.21 21.31
CA TYR A 354 -6.19 -2.93 21.91
C TYR A 354 -7.42 -2.32 21.22
N SER A 355 -7.63 -2.69 19.95
CA SER A 355 -8.67 -2.16 19.09
C SER A 355 -9.97 -2.95 19.21
N GLU A 356 -11.02 -2.31 19.74
CA GLU A 356 -12.37 -2.91 19.81
C GLU A 356 -12.90 -3.31 18.43
N SER A 357 -12.52 -2.59 17.37
CA SER A 357 -12.93 -2.94 16.01
C SER A 357 -12.28 -4.24 15.52
N SER A 358 -11.00 -4.48 15.87
CA SER A 358 -10.33 -5.76 15.58
C SER A 358 -11.02 -6.92 16.31
N ILE A 359 -11.31 -6.74 17.60
CA ILE A 359 -12.03 -7.75 18.40
C ILE A 359 -13.43 -8.02 17.85
N SER A 360 -14.15 -6.97 17.46
CA SER A 360 -15.47 -7.11 16.82
C SER A 360 -15.38 -7.88 15.50
N LEU A 361 -14.34 -7.63 14.68
CA LEU A 361 -14.09 -8.38 13.44
C LEU A 361 -13.80 -9.85 13.73
N ALA A 362 -12.87 -10.15 14.65
CA ALA A 362 -12.51 -11.52 15.00
C ALA A 362 -13.72 -12.31 15.54
N ARG A 363 -14.55 -11.69 16.38
CA ARG A 363 -15.80 -12.31 16.88
C ARG A 363 -16.80 -12.58 15.75
N ARG A 364 -16.91 -11.68 14.76
CA ARG A 364 -17.76 -11.86 13.59
C ARG A 364 -17.30 -13.05 12.74
N ILE A 365 -16.01 -13.10 12.40
CA ILE A 365 -15.42 -14.20 11.61
C ILE A 365 -15.56 -15.53 12.38
N ALA A 366 -15.34 -15.53 13.69
CA ALA A 366 -15.53 -16.72 14.52
C ALA A 366 -16.98 -17.25 14.47
N ALA A 367 -17.97 -16.35 14.48
CA ALA A 367 -19.38 -16.73 14.35
C ALA A 367 -19.71 -17.27 12.94
N GLU A 368 -19.17 -16.65 11.89
CA GLU A 368 -19.34 -17.09 10.49
C GLU A 368 -18.72 -18.48 10.26
N ARG A 369 -17.53 -18.72 10.84
CA ARG A 369 -16.80 -20.00 10.78
C ARG A 369 -17.31 -21.04 11.79
N GLN A 370 -18.34 -20.72 12.59
CA GLN A 370 -18.90 -21.59 13.63
C GLN A 370 -17.87 -22.11 14.63
N VAL A 371 -16.87 -21.28 14.95
CA VAL A 371 -15.82 -21.62 15.92
C VAL A 371 -16.44 -21.66 17.31
N ASP A 372 -16.06 -22.66 18.11
CA ASP A 372 -16.51 -22.79 19.49
C ASP A 372 -15.98 -21.63 20.36
N THR A 373 -16.88 -20.70 20.69
CA THR A 373 -16.56 -19.51 21.48
C THR A 373 -16.28 -19.79 22.95
N GLU A 374 -16.53 -21.01 23.44
CA GLU A 374 -16.13 -21.42 24.80
C GLU A 374 -14.63 -21.71 24.87
N THR A 375 -14.04 -22.18 23.76
CA THR A 375 -12.63 -22.56 23.67
C THR A 375 -11.76 -21.54 22.94
N VAL A 376 -12.32 -20.73 22.03
CA VAL A 376 -11.64 -19.61 21.35
C VAL A 376 -12.34 -18.30 21.70
N ARG A 377 -11.64 -17.40 22.41
CA ARG A 377 -12.20 -16.12 22.87
C ARG A 377 -11.38 -14.94 22.37
N PHE A 378 -12.05 -13.81 22.18
CA PHE A 378 -11.43 -12.55 21.78
C PHE A 378 -11.75 -11.47 22.80
N GLU A 379 -10.73 -10.82 23.34
CA GLU A 379 -10.84 -9.83 24.41
C GLU A 379 -10.14 -8.53 24.04
N GLN A 380 -10.80 -7.39 24.28
CA GLN A 380 -10.15 -6.10 24.15
C GLN A 380 -9.20 -5.92 25.34
N TRP A 381 -7.92 -5.68 25.05
CA TRP A 381 -6.90 -5.46 26.07
C TRP A 381 -5.72 -4.67 25.52
N ASP A 382 -5.38 -3.57 26.18
CA ASP A 382 -4.18 -2.80 25.87
C ASP A 382 -2.98 -3.35 26.66
N LEU A 383 -2.13 -4.13 25.96
CA LEU A 383 -0.93 -4.76 26.51
C LEU A 383 -0.02 -3.79 27.28
N LEU A 384 0.12 -2.55 26.80
CA LEU A 384 1.05 -1.58 27.38
C LEU A 384 0.42 -0.80 28.53
N ALA A 385 -0.86 -0.43 28.41
CA ALA A 385 -1.54 0.42 29.37
C ALA A 385 -2.20 -0.36 30.52
N GLU A 386 -2.65 -1.58 30.28
CA GLU A 386 -3.52 -2.31 31.20
C GLU A 386 -2.81 -3.49 31.88
N SER A 387 -3.46 -4.03 32.92
CA SER A 387 -3.08 -5.32 33.52
C SER A 387 -3.96 -6.42 32.91
N PRO A 388 -3.40 -7.60 32.61
CA PRO A 388 -4.17 -8.71 32.07
C PRO A 388 -5.28 -9.15 33.05
N GLN A 389 -6.45 -9.51 32.54
CA GLN A 389 -7.54 -9.89 33.46
C GLN A 389 -7.29 -11.27 34.09
N PRO A 390 -7.51 -11.42 35.41
CA PRO A 390 -7.28 -12.70 36.10
C PRO A 390 -8.11 -13.87 35.56
N SER A 391 -9.29 -13.59 34.99
CA SER A 391 -10.23 -14.57 34.47
C SER A 391 -9.65 -15.41 33.33
N TRP A 392 -8.90 -14.78 32.44
CA TRP A 392 -8.32 -15.43 31.26
C TRP A 392 -6.82 -15.70 31.42
N LEU A 393 -6.08 -14.91 32.21
CA LEU A 393 -4.64 -15.13 32.44
C LEU A 393 -4.37 -16.44 33.19
N ARG A 394 -5.06 -16.66 34.32
CA ARG A 394 -4.82 -17.79 35.25
C ARG A 394 -3.34 -17.88 35.65
N ASP A 395 -2.69 -19.01 35.36
CA ASP A 395 -1.26 -19.28 35.60
C ASP A 395 -0.36 -18.97 34.40
N GLY A 396 -0.91 -18.40 33.33
CA GLY A 396 -0.22 -18.11 32.07
C GLY A 396 -0.57 -19.09 30.95
N PHE A 397 0.16 -18.99 29.85
CA PHE A 397 -0.06 -19.73 28.60
C PHE A 397 1.13 -20.62 28.26
N ASP A 398 0.82 -21.76 27.62
CA ASP A 398 1.84 -22.70 27.14
C ASP A 398 2.51 -22.16 25.87
N VAL A 399 1.78 -21.34 25.10
CA VAL A 399 2.31 -20.57 23.98
C VAL A 399 1.71 -19.17 23.98
N VAL A 400 2.58 -18.17 23.90
CA VAL A 400 2.20 -16.79 23.54
C VAL A 400 2.68 -16.54 22.11
N LEU A 401 1.78 -16.07 21.26
CA LEU A 401 1.99 -15.77 19.85
C LEU A 401 2.03 -14.25 19.68
N ASP A 402 2.97 -13.78 18.87
CA ASP A 402 3.04 -12.40 18.42
C ASP A 402 3.38 -12.38 16.94
N LYS A 403 2.49 -11.83 16.13
CA LYS A 403 2.70 -11.69 14.68
C LYS A 403 2.66 -10.21 14.28
N GLY A 404 3.74 -9.49 14.60
CA GLY A 404 3.93 -8.08 14.23
C GLY A 404 3.48 -7.07 15.29
N THR A 405 2.99 -7.52 16.45
CA THR A 405 2.62 -6.63 17.56
C THR A 405 3.87 -6.00 18.18
N PHE A 406 4.96 -6.77 18.31
CA PHE A 406 6.26 -6.22 18.71
C PHE A 406 6.78 -5.17 17.71
N ASP A 407 6.63 -5.40 16.39
CA ASP A 407 7.04 -4.43 15.37
C ASP A 407 6.32 -3.10 15.56
N ALA A 408 5.00 -3.12 15.70
CA ALA A 408 4.20 -1.93 15.92
C ALA A 408 4.62 -1.18 17.19
N ILE A 409 4.87 -1.91 18.29
CA ILE A 409 5.30 -1.33 19.56
C ILE A 409 6.72 -0.74 19.47
N SER A 410 7.61 -1.40 18.74
CA SER A 410 9.00 -0.96 18.59
C SER A 410 9.13 0.38 17.85
N LEU A 411 8.11 0.75 17.08
CA LEU A 411 8.02 2.02 16.34
C LEU A 411 7.29 3.13 17.10
N MET A 412 6.76 2.86 18.30
CA MET A 412 6.03 3.88 19.06
C MET A 412 6.95 5.03 19.51
N PRO A 413 6.52 6.29 19.37
CA PRO A 413 7.27 7.42 19.90
C PRO A 413 7.32 7.36 21.43
N TYR A 414 8.48 7.63 22.00
CA TYR A 414 8.69 7.70 23.45
C TYR A 414 9.45 8.98 23.82
N ALA A 415 9.20 9.49 25.03
CA ALA A 415 9.84 10.70 25.50
C ALA A 415 11.29 10.44 25.89
N GLU A 416 12.16 11.44 25.68
CA GLU A 416 13.55 11.36 26.11
C GLU A 416 13.63 11.14 27.63
N GLY A 417 14.36 10.10 28.05
CA GLY A 417 14.45 9.68 29.46
C GLY A 417 13.33 8.73 29.96
N SER A 418 12.36 8.40 29.12
CA SER A 418 11.38 7.33 29.40
C SER A 418 11.92 5.94 29.00
N ARG A 419 11.34 4.87 29.55
CA ARG A 419 11.73 3.49 29.20
C ARG A 419 11.34 3.18 27.76
N HIS A 420 12.18 2.43 27.06
CA HIS A 420 11.92 2.06 25.68
C HIS A 420 10.66 1.17 25.60
N PRO A 421 9.75 1.37 24.63
CA PRO A 421 8.55 0.55 24.47
C PRO A 421 8.85 -0.95 24.38
N CYS A 422 9.94 -1.35 23.71
CA CYS A 422 10.38 -2.75 23.65
C CYS A 422 10.70 -3.36 25.04
N ASP A 423 11.27 -2.57 25.96
CA ASP A 423 11.52 -3.04 27.32
C ASP A 423 10.22 -3.25 28.09
N VAL A 424 9.27 -2.31 27.93
CA VAL A 424 7.94 -2.42 28.54
C VAL A 424 7.19 -3.64 28.00
N TYR A 425 7.23 -3.84 26.68
CA TYR A 425 6.67 -5.02 26.04
C TYR A 425 7.23 -6.31 26.64
N ARG A 426 8.56 -6.45 26.69
CA ARG A 426 9.23 -7.65 27.26
C ARG A 426 8.76 -7.92 28.68
N GLU A 427 8.70 -6.90 29.53
CA GLU A 427 8.23 -7.04 30.92
C GLU A 427 6.77 -7.49 31.02
N LYS A 428 5.92 -7.05 30.09
CA LYS A 428 4.51 -7.41 30.06
C LYS A 428 4.30 -8.84 29.55
N ILE A 429 5.06 -9.29 28.56
CA ILE A 429 4.87 -10.61 27.95
C ILE A 429 5.49 -11.77 28.75
N VAL A 430 6.60 -11.54 29.46
CA VAL A 430 7.29 -12.59 30.21
C VAL A 430 6.37 -13.28 31.24
N PRO A 431 5.56 -12.57 32.04
CA PRO A 431 4.60 -13.18 32.95
C PRO A 431 3.48 -13.97 32.28
N LEU A 432 3.17 -13.68 31.01
CA LEU A 432 2.11 -14.36 30.25
C LEU A 432 2.53 -15.78 29.84
N VAL A 433 3.81 -15.99 29.58
CA VAL A 433 4.36 -17.31 29.20
C VAL A 433 4.59 -18.14 30.46
N LYS A 434 4.10 -19.38 30.54
CA LYS A 434 4.41 -20.25 31.70
C LYS A 434 5.91 -20.55 31.80
N PRO A 435 6.47 -20.75 33.00
CA PRO A 435 7.82 -21.27 33.12
C PRO A 435 8.00 -22.58 32.34
N GLY A 436 9.10 -22.69 31.58
CA GLY A 436 9.38 -23.84 30.71
C GLY A 436 8.69 -23.83 29.34
N HIS A 437 7.84 -22.83 29.06
CA HIS A 437 6.98 -22.73 27.88
C HIS A 437 7.41 -21.59 26.94
N PHE A 438 6.63 -21.29 25.90
CA PHE A 438 7.16 -20.60 24.71
C PHE A 438 6.48 -19.27 24.38
N LEU A 439 7.29 -18.32 23.91
CA LEU A 439 6.89 -17.20 23.07
C LEU A 439 7.27 -17.55 21.63
N CYS A 440 6.33 -17.50 20.69
CA CYS A 440 6.61 -17.55 19.26
C CYS A 440 6.32 -16.17 18.67
N ILE A 441 7.35 -15.51 18.15
CA ILE A 441 7.28 -14.12 17.70
C ILE A 441 7.79 -13.98 16.27
N THR A 442 7.00 -13.34 15.42
CA THR A 442 7.32 -13.00 14.03
C THR A 442 7.47 -11.49 13.88
N VAL A 443 8.59 -11.05 13.33
CA VAL A 443 8.91 -9.61 13.11
C VAL A 443 9.45 -9.34 11.70
N CYS A 444 9.29 -8.12 11.21
CA CYS A 444 9.86 -7.67 9.92
C CYS A 444 10.86 -6.51 10.04
N ASN A 445 10.93 -5.82 11.19
CA ASN A 445 11.81 -4.65 11.35
C ASN A 445 13.18 -4.96 11.96
N TRP A 446 13.37 -6.19 12.49
CA TRP A 446 14.54 -6.56 13.27
C TRP A 446 15.17 -7.82 12.72
N VAL A 447 16.51 -7.86 12.66
CA VAL A 447 17.22 -9.13 12.44
C VAL A 447 17.20 -9.97 13.72
N LYS A 448 17.52 -11.26 13.59
CA LYS A 448 17.52 -12.21 14.72
C LYS A 448 18.32 -11.69 15.92
N GLU A 449 19.53 -11.20 15.69
CA GLU A 449 20.43 -10.73 16.75
C GLU A 449 19.82 -9.55 17.51
N GLU A 450 19.28 -8.57 16.78
CA GLU A 450 18.64 -7.39 17.39
C GLU A 450 17.36 -7.76 18.15
N LEU A 451 16.57 -8.70 17.62
CA LEU A 451 15.38 -9.19 18.31
C LEU A 451 15.74 -9.91 19.62
N LEU A 452 16.83 -10.68 19.62
CA LEU A 452 17.34 -11.35 20.83
C LEU A 452 17.88 -10.35 21.85
N ASP A 453 18.54 -9.27 21.42
CA ASP A 453 18.98 -8.20 22.33
C ASP A 453 17.78 -7.55 23.04
N TRP A 454 16.67 -7.38 22.32
CA TRP A 454 15.44 -6.86 22.91
C TRP A 454 14.71 -7.86 23.79
N LEU A 455 14.56 -9.12 23.41
CA LEU A 455 13.64 -10.04 24.09
C LEU A 455 14.33 -11.03 25.04
N ALA A 456 15.58 -11.38 24.75
CA ALA A 456 16.36 -12.36 25.50
C ALA A 456 17.74 -11.80 25.94
N PRO A 457 17.80 -10.61 26.57
CA PRO A 457 19.06 -10.06 27.04
C PRO A 457 19.70 -10.98 28.10
N ALA A 458 21.02 -10.85 28.28
CA ALA A 458 21.75 -11.60 29.30
C ALA A 458 21.13 -11.40 30.70
N GLY A 459 20.87 -12.50 31.41
CA GLY A 459 20.18 -12.48 32.71
C GLY A 459 18.64 -12.33 32.64
N GLY A 460 18.05 -12.19 31.44
CA GLY A 460 16.59 -12.16 31.25
C GLY A 460 15.92 -13.53 31.49
N GLN A 461 14.59 -13.59 31.43
CA GLN A 461 13.82 -14.85 31.62
C GLN A 461 13.48 -15.57 30.31
N LEU A 462 13.72 -14.97 29.14
CA LEU A 462 13.52 -15.63 27.85
C LEU A 462 14.87 -16.05 27.28
N ARG A 463 14.91 -17.23 26.64
CA ARG A 463 16.09 -17.78 25.97
C ARG A 463 15.71 -18.23 24.57
N TYR A 464 16.61 -18.02 23.62
CA TYR A 464 16.46 -18.55 22.27
C TYR A 464 16.26 -20.08 22.31
N TYR A 465 15.25 -20.58 21.60
CA TYR A 465 14.98 -22.01 21.45
C TYR A 465 15.13 -22.47 20.01
N ALA A 466 14.39 -21.84 19.10
CA ALA A 466 14.39 -22.19 17.68
C ALA A 466 14.08 -20.98 16.81
N GLU A 467 14.28 -21.14 15.51
CA GLU A 467 13.99 -20.16 14.47
C GLU A 467 13.32 -20.87 13.29
N ALA A 468 12.34 -20.22 12.67
CA ALA A 468 11.74 -20.70 11.44
C ALA A 468 12.60 -20.33 10.22
N LYS A 469 12.62 -21.21 9.21
CA LYS A 469 13.41 -20.98 8.00
C LYS A 469 12.55 -20.33 6.92
N TYR A 470 12.98 -19.17 6.44
CA TYR A 470 12.38 -18.48 5.30
C TYR A 470 13.31 -18.46 4.09
N PRO A 471 12.77 -18.33 2.86
CA PRO A 471 13.57 -18.05 1.67
C PRO A 471 14.44 -16.80 1.88
N THR A 472 15.73 -16.93 1.62
CA THR A 472 16.69 -15.82 1.73
C THR A 472 16.89 -15.16 0.38
N PHE A 473 17.06 -13.84 0.35
CA PHE A 473 17.48 -13.10 -0.84
C PHE A 473 18.81 -12.39 -0.60
N THR A 474 19.62 -12.27 -1.64
CA THR A 474 20.93 -11.60 -1.59
C THR A 474 20.90 -10.35 -2.45
N PHE A 475 21.21 -9.20 -1.86
CA PHE A 475 21.35 -7.94 -2.56
C PHE A 475 22.60 -7.19 -2.07
N GLY A 476 23.43 -6.72 -3.00
CA GLY A 476 24.65 -5.96 -2.65
C GLY A 476 25.68 -6.73 -1.80
N GLY A 477 25.68 -8.07 -1.83
CA GLY A 477 26.58 -8.91 -1.03
C GLY A 477 26.11 -9.21 0.40
N GLN A 478 24.91 -8.73 0.77
CA GLN A 478 24.25 -9.10 2.03
C GLN A 478 23.08 -10.04 1.75
N THR A 479 22.96 -11.08 2.56
CA THR A 479 21.87 -12.07 2.51
C THR A 479 20.93 -11.81 3.67
N GLY A 480 19.65 -11.62 3.38
CA GLY A 480 18.62 -11.33 4.39
C GLY A 480 17.32 -12.10 4.13
N GLN A 481 16.41 -12.00 5.08
CA GLN A 481 15.04 -12.50 5.01
C GLN A 481 14.09 -11.31 5.18
N SER A 482 12.88 -11.40 4.63
CA SER A 482 11.86 -10.34 4.76
C SER A 482 11.25 -10.27 6.15
N ILE A 483 11.28 -11.39 6.87
CA ILE A 483 10.79 -11.55 8.24
C ILE A 483 11.68 -12.52 9.01
N VAL A 484 11.64 -12.43 10.33
CA VAL A 484 12.26 -13.35 11.28
C VAL A 484 11.15 -13.96 12.14
N THR A 485 11.21 -15.26 12.44
CA THR A 485 10.31 -15.89 13.41
C THR A 485 11.10 -16.71 14.39
N LEU A 486 11.07 -16.30 15.65
CA LEU A 486 11.79 -16.95 16.74
C LEU A 486 10.83 -17.60 17.72
N THR A 487 11.24 -18.76 18.21
CA THR A 487 10.67 -19.40 19.39
C THR A 487 11.62 -19.15 20.54
N LEU A 488 11.15 -18.48 21.59
CA LEU A 488 11.87 -18.23 22.82
C LEU A 488 11.23 -19.03 23.96
N ARG A 489 12.04 -19.66 24.81
CA ARG A 489 11.58 -20.42 25.97
C ARG A 489 11.75 -19.59 27.24
N ARG A 490 10.71 -19.54 28.08
CA ARG A 490 10.81 -18.94 29.42
C ARG A 490 11.55 -19.89 30.36
N VAL A 491 12.63 -19.40 30.98
CA VAL A 491 13.40 -20.12 31.99
C VAL A 491 13.06 -19.60 33.39
N THR A 492 13.16 -20.46 34.40
CA THR A 492 13.07 -20.07 35.82
C THR A 492 14.42 -19.57 36.31
N ALA A 493 14.43 -18.69 37.32
CA ALA A 493 15.67 -18.26 37.97
C ALA A 493 16.47 -19.41 38.61
N GLU A 494 15.84 -20.58 38.83
CA GLU A 494 16.46 -21.77 39.44
C GLU A 494 17.06 -22.76 38.43
N SER A 495 16.97 -22.49 37.12
CA SER A 495 17.46 -23.38 36.06
C SER A 495 18.81 -22.97 35.44
N GLU A 496 19.64 -22.24 36.21
CA GLU A 496 21.04 -21.94 35.85
C GLU A 496 22.00 -23.07 36.24
#